data_AF-A0A0D6KI85-F1
#
_entry.id   AF-A0A0D6KI85-F1
#
_cell.length_a   1.000
_cell.length_b   1.000
_cell.length_c   1.000
_cell.angle_alpha   90.00
_cell.angle_beta   90.00
_cell.angle_gamma   90.00
#
_symmetry.space_group_name_H-M   'P 1'
#
loop_
_entity.id
_entity.type
_entity.pdbx_description
1 polymer ?
#
loop_
_entity_poly.entity_id
_entity_poly.type
_entity_poly.pdbx_seq_one_letter_code
_entity_poly.pdbx_strand_id
1 'polypeptide(L)'
;MAIRLHGFLNSSKRYFQVESQPHHITGIFKRIMHSQSLYRCEFTDVHSAYYEDEADGTITFYQANQDKNSQPGIWTYLVYECLESEEKVFSDTVIDTSISHLLVLLAGQKLPQVTVNICEYLNYKNYDCEYLDVQLPSELNNQTGREIAHLLLEEMKAFKASSIFKEDIGKKYQQAVLEGFMQAAREILAKNGTAKDFETAQYDVLNKIPIDDVANLIIAYNDYRIWQAALPSKSKAVEFAFKTALNLICQIK
;
A
#
# COMPACT_ATOMS: atom_id res chain seq x y z
N MET A 1 6.79 32.80 18.23
CA MET A 1 7.16 32.32 19.58
C MET A 1 7.16 30.81 19.51
N ALA A 2 8.28 30.16 19.82
CA ALA A 2 8.36 28.71 19.70
C ALA A 2 7.36 28.02 20.63
N ILE A 3 6.62 27.04 20.09
CA ILE A 3 5.70 26.19 20.85
C ILE A 3 6.42 24.94 21.31
N ARG A 4 6.07 24.45 22.50
CA ARG A 4 6.52 23.15 23.00
C ARG A 4 5.38 22.14 22.87
N LEU A 5 5.55 21.14 22.00
CA LEU A 5 4.54 20.12 21.72
C LEU A 5 5.19 18.73 21.83
N HIS A 6 4.65 17.86 22.69
CA HIS A 6 5.15 16.49 22.93
C HIS A 6 6.67 16.38 23.14
N GLY A 7 7.25 17.36 23.84
CA GLY A 7 8.70 17.40 24.11
C GLY A 7 9.55 18.10 23.04
N PHE A 8 8.98 18.44 21.89
CA PHE A 8 9.65 19.17 20.81
C PHE A 8 9.43 20.67 20.93
N LEU A 9 10.47 21.44 20.63
CA LEU A 9 10.38 22.90 20.48
C LEU A 9 10.29 23.21 18.99
N ASN A 10 9.18 23.81 18.56
CA ASN A 10 8.91 24.13 17.15
C ASN A 10 8.63 25.62 16.99
N SER A 11 9.22 26.24 15.98
CA SER A 11 8.93 27.61 15.54
C SER A 11 8.31 27.60 14.16
N SER A 12 7.56 28.66 13.83
CA SER A 12 6.99 28.86 12.49
C SER A 12 6.07 27.72 12.00
N LYS A 13 5.46 26.95 12.91
CA LYS A 13 4.55 25.84 12.56
C LYS A 13 3.20 25.93 13.27
N ARG A 14 2.14 25.55 12.56
CA ARG A 14 0.79 25.31 13.09
C ARG A 14 0.46 23.83 13.01
N TYR A 15 -0.18 23.34 14.07
CA TYR A 15 -0.53 21.93 14.23
C TYR A 15 -2.04 21.81 14.37
N PHE A 16 -2.66 21.05 13.48
CA PHE A 16 -4.09 20.73 13.55
C PHE A 16 -4.24 19.25 13.85
N GLN A 17 -4.81 18.92 15.01
CA GLN A 17 -4.98 17.53 15.41
C GLN A 17 -5.97 16.86 14.46
N VAL A 18 -5.60 15.68 13.99
CA VAL A 18 -6.40 14.84 13.09
C VAL A 18 -6.47 13.42 13.63
N GLU A 19 -7.45 12.66 13.16
CA GLU A 19 -7.63 11.28 13.58
C GLU A 19 -6.48 10.40 13.08
N SER A 20 -5.91 9.62 14.01
CA SER A 20 -4.79 8.75 13.72
C SER A 20 -5.23 7.55 12.86
N GLN A 21 -4.94 7.62 11.56
CA GLN A 21 -5.07 6.50 10.63
C GLN A 21 -4.11 5.33 10.94
N PRO A 22 -4.41 4.09 10.49
CA PRO A 22 -3.56 2.93 10.78
C PRO A 22 -2.11 3.06 10.32
N HIS A 23 -1.82 3.73 9.19
CA HIS A 23 -0.44 3.93 8.74
C HIS A 23 0.38 4.76 9.74
N HIS A 24 -0.19 5.80 10.34
CA HIS A 24 0.43 6.58 11.42
C HIS A 24 0.83 5.70 12.61
N ILE A 25 -0.09 4.82 13.05
CA ILE A 25 0.15 3.92 14.18
C ILE A 25 1.26 2.93 13.85
N THR A 26 1.25 2.35 12.64
CA THR A 26 2.33 1.45 12.20
C THR A 26 3.68 2.16 12.05
N GLY A 27 3.68 3.43 11.65
CA GLY A 27 4.88 4.26 11.56
C GLY A 27 5.52 4.49 12.92
N ILE A 28 4.70 4.86 13.91
CA ILE A 28 5.13 4.95 15.31
C ILE A 28 5.63 3.62 15.84
N PHE A 29 4.88 2.53 15.62
CA PHE A 29 5.29 1.20 16.06
C PHE A 29 6.69 0.82 15.54
N LYS A 30 6.95 1.05 14.25
CA LYS A 30 8.29 0.84 13.66
C LYS A 30 9.37 1.69 14.34
N ARG A 31 9.10 2.96 14.65
CA ARG A 31 10.05 3.86 15.34
C ARG A 31 10.37 3.39 16.76
N ILE A 32 9.36 2.90 17.47
CA ILE A 32 9.50 2.32 18.80
C ILE A 32 10.32 1.03 18.73
N MET A 33 9.97 0.11 17.83
CA MET A 33 10.71 -1.14 17.66
C MET A 33 12.18 -0.91 17.28
N HIS A 34 12.43 0.07 16.40
CA HIS A 34 13.78 0.48 16.04
C HIS A 34 14.57 0.98 17.25
N SER A 35 13.96 1.83 18.09
CA SER A 35 14.57 2.31 19.33
C SER A 35 14.88 1.16 20.30
N GLN A 36 13.95 0.23 20.50
CA GLN A 36 14.16 -0.95 21.33
C GLN A 36 15.34 -1.80 20.83
N SER A 37 15.45 -2.00 19.52
CA SER A 37 16.56 -2.73 18.92
C SER A 37 17.90 -1.99 19.10
N LEU A 38 17.90 -0.68 18.86
CA LEU A 38 19.11 0.16 18.92
C LEU A 38 19.67 0.30 20.34
N TYR A 39 18.79 0.55 21.31
CA TYR A 39 19.17 0.77 22.71
C TYR A 39 19.05 -0.47 23.59
N ARG A 40 18.58 -1.60 23.03
CA ARG A 40 18.32 -2.86 23.75
C ARG A 40 17.44 -2.65 24.98
N CYS A 41 16.34 -1.92 24.80
CA CYS A 41 15.40 -1.58 25.86
C CYS A 41 14.01 -2.20 25.62
N GLU A 42 13.21 -2.24 26.67
CA GLU A 42 11.82 -2.68 26.60
C GLU A 42 10.90 -1.54 26.16
N PHE A 43 9.67 -1.87 25.78
CA PHE A 43 8.68 -0.88 25.35
C PHE A 43 8.41 0.16 26.46
N THR A 44 8.40 -0.29 27.72
CA THR A 44 8.19 0.55 28.90
C THR A 44 9.28 1.61 29.09
N ASP A 45 10.46 1.41 28.49
CA ASP A 45 11.58 2.34 28.56
C ASP A 45 11.50 3.43 27.47
N VAL A 46 10.61 3.28 26.48
CA VAL A 46 10.42 4.26 25.41
C VAL A 46 9.43 5.33 25.88
N HIS A 47 9.95 6.49 26.28
CA HIS A 47 9.10 7.56 26.82
C HIS A 47 8.44 8.45 25.76
N SER A 48 9.01 8.51 24.56
CA SER A 48 8.45 9.27 23.45
C SER A 48 8.97 8.76 22.12
N ALA A 49 8.14 8.82 21.09
CA ALA A 49 8.53 8.57 19.71
C ALA A 49 7.74 9.50 18.78
N TYR A 50 8.25 9.74 17.58
CA TYR A 50 7.51 10.47 16.55
C TYR A 50 7.72 9.82 15.18
N TYR A 51 6.73 10.00 14.31
CA TYR A 51 6.72 9.53 12.94
C TYR A 51 6.19 10.66 12.06
N GLU A 52 6.94 10.99 11.02
CA GLU A 52 6.55 11.99 10.03
C GLU A 52 6.17 11.26 8.74
N ASP A 53 5.03 11.63 8.18
CA ASP A 53 4.60 11.14 6.88
C ASP A 53 4.52 12.32 5.90
N GLU A 54 5.49 12.37 4.99
CA GLU A 54 5.55 13.44 3.99
C GLU A 54 4.41 13.36 2.98
N ALA A 55 3.82 12.18 2.77
CA ALA A 55 2.80 11.99 1.73
C ALA A 55 1.48 12.68 2.07
N ASP A 56 1.10 12.70 3.35
CA ASP A 56 -0.09 13.42 3.85
C ASP A 56 0.25 14.64 4.72
N GLY A 57 1.55 14.95 4.88
CA GLY A 57 2.03 16.13 5.60
C GLY A 57 1.78 16.07 7.11
N THR A 58 1.71 14.87 7.67
CA THR A 58 1.38 14.66 9.08
C THR A 58 2.60 14.33 9.93
N ILE A 59 2.48 14.63 11.22
CA ILE A 59 3.39 14.16 12.25
C ILE A 59 2.58 13.51 13.36
N THR A 60 2.91 12.28 13.67
CA THR A 60 2.36 11.52 14.79
C THR A 60 3.36 11.50 15.92
N PHE A 61 2.88 11.69 17.14
CA PHE A 61 3.64 11.62 18.39
C PHE A 61 3.09 10.52 19.27
N TYR A 62 3.98 9.75 19.87
CA TYR A 62 3.71 8.89 21.01
C TYR A 62 4.39 9.47 22.24
N GLN A 63 3.68 9.52 23.36
CA GLN A 63 4.22 9.90 24.66
C GLN A 63 3.75 8.92 25.72
N ALA A 64 4.70 8.30 26.42
CA ALA A 64 4.41 7.45 27.58
C ALA A 64 4.04 8.31 28.80
N ASN A 65 3.60 7.64 29.88
CA ASN A 65 3.31 8.31 31.15
C ASN A 65 4.56 8.98 31.71
N GLN A 66 4.66 10.30 31.56
CA GLN A 66 5.75 11.07 32.17
C GLN A 66 5.39 11.55 33.58
N ASP A 67 4.09 11.69 33.90
CA ASP A 67 3.59 12.09 35.22
C ASP A 67 2.48 11.15 35.72
N LYS A 68 2.28 11.07 37.05
CA LYS A 68 1.22 10.25 37.70
C LYS A 68 -0.21 10.55 37.19
N ASN A 69 -0.42 11.70 36.56
CA ASN A 69 -1.71 12.16 36.08
C ASN A 69 -1.84 12.18 34.55
N SER A 70 -0.76 11.91 33.80
CA SER A 70 -0.80 11.83 32.34
C SER A 70 -1.01 10.39 31.92
N GLN A 71 -2.01 10.13 31.08
CA GLN A 71 -2.17 8.83 30.40
C GLN A 71 -1.31 8.78 29.14
N PRO A 72 -0.88 7.59 28.70
CA PRO A 72 -0.04 7.48 27.54
C PRO A 72 -0.93 7.69 26.33
N GLY A 73 -0.40 8.35 25.29
CA GLY A 73 -1.23 8.71 24.16
C GLY A 73 -0.49 8.78 22.85
N ILE A 74 -1.31 8.83 21.79
CA ILE A 74 -0.88 9.08 20.42
C ILE A 74 -1.65 10.27 19.88
N TRP A 75 -0.93 11.22 19.30
CA TRP A 75 -1.50 12.42 18.70
C TRP A 75 -0.95 12.59 17.29
N THR A 76 -1.83 12.69 16.31
CA THR A 76 -1.46 12.98 14.93
C THR A 76 -1.86 14.41 14.59
N TYR A 77 -0.96 15.13 13.94
CA TYR A 77 -1.18 16.51 13.53
C TYR A 77 -0.87 16.70 12.06
N LEU A 78 -1.73 17.42 11.36
CA LEU A 78 -1.40 18.04 10.09
C LEU A 78 -0.59 19.30 10.36
N VAL A 79 0.55 19.46 9.66
CA VAL A 79 1.53 20.51 9.95
C VAL A 79 1.58 21.52 8.81
N TYR A 80 1.44 22.80 9.17
CA TYR A 80 1.57 23.92 8.24
C TYR A 80 2.66 24.88 8.69
N GLU A 81 3.42 25.39 7.73
CA GLU A 81 4.32 26.52 7.97
C GLU A 81 3.50 27.82 8.20
N CYS A 82 3.99 28.68 9.07
CA CYS A 82 3.40 29.98 9.39
C CYS A 82 4.48 31.01 9.72
N LEU A 83 4.10 32.28 9.84
CA LEU A 83 5.04 33.34 10.25
C LEU A 83 5.44 33.17 11.72
N GLU A 84 6.61 33.69 12.07
CA GLU A 84 7.01 33.76 13.47
C GLU A 84 5.96 34.54 14.29
N SER A 85 5.60 33.98 15.45
CA SER A 85 4.53 34.48 16.34
C SER A 85 3.11 34.12 15.94
N GLU A 86 2.94 33.33 14.87
CA GLU A 86 1.66 32.75 14.48
C GLU A 86 1.51 31.26 14.82
N GLU A 87 2.49 30.70 15.55
CA GLU A 87 2.51 29.29 15.93
C GLU A 87 1.32 28.96 16.84
N LYS A 88 0.62 27.87 16.54
CA LYS A 88 -0.58 27.47 17.29
C LYS A 88 -0.85 25.97 17.16
N VAL A 89 -1.37 25.39 18.24
CA VAL A 89 -1.87 24.01 18.27
C VAL A 89 -3.39 24.05 18.38
N PHE A 90 -4.06 23.35 17.47
CA PHE A 90 -5.50 23.15 17.45
C PHE A 90 -5.77 21.70 17.80
N SER A 91 -6.12 21.46 19.06
CA SER A 91 -6.47 20.14 19.59
C SER A 91 -7.98 19.92 19.54
N ASP A 92 -8.40 18.70 19.26
CA ASP A 92 -9.80 18.27 19.34
C ASP A 92 -9.93 17.14 20.37
N THR A 93 -10.75 17.38 21.39
CA THR A 93 -10.98 16.45 22.49
C THR A 93 -11.81 15.23 22.10
N VAL A 94 -12.46 15.26 20.92
CA VAL A 94 -13.27 14.16 20.40
C VAL A 94 -12.38 13.09 19.75
N ILE A 95 -11.18 13.45 19.31
CA ILE A 95 -10.23 12.54 18.68
C ILE A 95 -9.69 11.56 19.74
N ASP A 96 -9.80 10.25 19.46
CA ASP A 96 -9.21 9.23 20.31
C ASP A 96 -7.67 9.31 20.25
N THR A 97 -7.06 9.52 21.41
CA THR A 97 -5.61 9.55 21.59
C THR A 97 -5.10 8.32 22.32
N SER A 98 -5.92 7.28 22.49
CA SER A 98 -5.55 6.07 23.21
C SER A 98 -4.43 5.30 22.49
N ILE A 99 -3.64 4.56 23.27
CA ILE A 99 -2.60 3.67 22.73
C ILE A 99 -3.13 2.29 22.33
N SER A 100 -4.46 2.11 22.27
CA SER A 100 -5.09 0.80 22.11
C SER A 100 -4.63 0.07 20.85
N HIS A 101 -4.59 0.77 19.71
CA HIS A 101 -4.09 0.21 18.45
C HIS A 101 -2.59 -0.12 18.50
N LEU A 102 -1.79 0.67 19.21
CA LEU A 102 -0.38 0.37 19.40
C LEU A 102 -0.18 -0.90 20.26
N LEU A 103 -1.00 -1.10 21.29
CA LEU A 103 -0.98 -2.30 22.12
C LEU A 103 -1.37 -3.56 21.33
N VAL A 104 -2.31 -3.45 20.37
CA VAL A 104 -2.65 -4.55 19.44
C VAL A 104 -1.42 -4.96 18.63
N LEU A 105 -0.68 -4.00 18.07
CA LEU A 105 0.56 -4.28 17.33
C LEU A 105 1.65 -4.91 18.23
N LEU A 106 1.83 -4.41 19.45
CA LEU A 106 2.79 -4.96 20.42
C LEU A 106 2.44 -6.39 20.83
N ALA A 107 1.16 -6.75 20.83
CA ALA A 107 0.70 -8.12 21.04
C ALA A 107 0.89 -9.04 19.82
N GLY A 108 1.52 -8.55 18.74
CA GLY A 108 1.75 -9.28 17.50
C GLY A 108 0.52 -9.42 16.60
N GLN A 109 -0.54 -8.67 16.89
CA GLN A 109 -1.76 -8.66 16.08
C GLN A 109 -1.71 -7.56 15.04
N LYS A 110 -2.41 -7.76 13.91
CA LYS A 110 -2.49 -6.76 12.84
C LYS A 110 -3.66 -5.81 13.07
N LEU A 111 -3.51 -4.56 12.65
CA LEU A 111 -4.60 -3.59 12.68
C LEU A 111 -5.54 -3.80 11.50
N PRO A 112 -6.86 -3.86 11.72
CA PRO A 112 -7.81 -3.96 10.63
C PRO A 112 -7.77 -2.68 9.78
N GLN A 113 -7.68 -2.84 8.46
CA GLN A 113 -7.80 -1.75 7.49
C GLN A 113 -8.80 -2.17 6.42
N VAL A 114 -10.00 -1.59 6.47
CA VAL A 114 -10.98 -1.73 5.40
C VAL A 114 -10.63 -0.74 4.31
N THR A 115 -10.50 -1.20 3.07
CA THR A 115 -10.21 -0.32 1.94
C THR A 115 -11.49 0.23 1.32
N VAL A 116 -11.39 1.41 0.70
CA VAL A 116 -12.49 2.08 0.00
C VAL A 116 -12.85 1.33 -1.29
N ASN A 117 -11.84 0.76 -1.96
CA ASN A 117 -12.03 0.04 -3.21
C ASN A 117 -10.97 -1.04 -3.43
N ILE A 118 -11.12 -1.78 -4.53
CA ILE A 118 -10.21 -2.86 -4.92
C ILE A 118 -8.81 -2.35 -5.31
N CYS A 119 -8.69 -1.13 -5.83
CA CYS A 119 -7.39 -0.56 -6.22
C CYS A 119 -6.56 -0.27 -4.97
N GLU A 120 -7.18 0.34 -3.96
CA GLU A 120 -6.55 0.58 -2.66
C GLU A 120 -6.19 -0.73 -1.96
N TYR A 121 -7.09 -1.73 -1.99
CA TYR A 121 -6.79 -3.09 -1.51
C TYR A 121 -5.53 -3.68 -2.15
N LEU A 122 -5.47 -3.63 -3.47
CA LEU A 122 -4.33 -4.13 -4.24
C LEU A 122 -3.06 -3.36 -3.90
N ASN A 123 -3.12 -2.03 -3.76
CA ASN A 123 -1.97 -1.22 -3.36
C ASN A 123 -1.44 -1.63 -1.98
N TYR A 124 -2.30 -1.75 -0.97
CA TYR A 124 -1.88 -2.19 0.36
C TYR A 124 -1.27 -3.59 0.36
N LYS A 125 -1.86 -4.56 -0.36
CA LYS A 125 -1.29 -5.90 -0.51
C LYS A 125 0.03 -5.90 -1.29
N ASN A 126 0.19 -4.95 -2.21
CA ASN A 126 1.38 -4.82 -3.04
C ASN A 126 2.59 -4.23 -2.30
N TYR A 127 2.35 -3.42 -1.27
CA TYR A 127 3.38 -2.87 -0.38
C TYR A 127 3.67 -3.76 0.84
N ASP A 128 3.03 -4.93 0.92
CA ASP A 128 3.20 -5.93 1.99
C ASP A 128 3.21 -5.28 3.39
N CYS A 129 2.12 -4.57 3.71
CA CYS A 129 1.96 -3.95 5.03
C CYS A 129 1.83 -5.02 6.12
N GLU A 130 2.97 -5.46 6.65
CA GLU A 130 3.08 -6.55 7.64
C GLU A 130 2.11 -6.37 8.82
N TYR A 131 1.92 -5.12 9.25
CA TYR A 131 1.15 -4.74 10.43
C TYR A 131 -0.34 -4.48 10.18
N LEU A 132 -0.80 -4.56 8.94
CA LEU A 132 -2.20 -4.31 8.57
C LEU A 132 -2.90 -5.60 8.14
N ASP A 133 -4.08 -5.85 8.69
CA ASP A 133 -5.04 -6.80 8.17
C ASP A 133 -5.95 -6.08 7.17
N VAL A 134 -5.48 -6.04 5.92
CA VAL A 134 -6.13 -5.32 4.83
C VAL A 134 -7.30 -6.15 4.30
N GLN A 135 -8.49 -5.57 4.38
CA GLN A 135 -9.77 -6.17 4.02
C GLN A 135 -10.41 -5.42 2.85
N LEU A 136 -11.11 -6.15 1.98
CA LEU A 136 -11.92 -5.55 0.92
C LEU A 136 -13.08 -4.74 1.51
N PRO A 137 -13.59 -3.71 0.80
CA PRO A 137 -14.82 -3.02 1.19
C PRO A 137 -15.97 -4.02 1.32
N SER A 138 -16.91 -3.76 2.22
CA SER A 138 -18.04 -4.65 2.53
C SER A 138 -18.81 -5.09 1.28
N GLU A 139 -19.01 -4.17 0.33
CA GLU A 139 -19.68 -4.39 -0.96
C GLU A 139 -18.99 -5.45 -1.83
N LEU A 140 -17.65 -5.54 -1.74
CA LEU A 140 -16.82 -6.47 -2.51
C LEU A 140 -16.34 -7.66 -1.68
N ASN A 141 -16.61 -7.68 -0.37
CA ASN A 141 -16.14 -8.71 0.54
C ASN A 141 -17.03 -9.98 0.52
N ASN A 142 -17.55 -10.32 -0.66
CA ASN A 142 -18.24 -11.58 -0.95
C ASN A 142 -17.28 -12.56 -1.66
N GLN A 143 -17.72 -13.80 -1.87
CA GLN A 143 -16.88 -14.84 -2.47
C GLN A 143 -16.32 -14.42 -3.84
N THR A 144 -17.17 -13.90 -4.73
CA THR A 144 -16.78 -13.47 -6.08
C THR A 144 -15.76 -12.32 -6.03
N GLY A 145 -15.99 -11.31 -5.20
CA GLY A 145 -15.09 -10.16 -5.08
C GLY A 145 -13.73 -10.56 -4.53
N ARG A 146 -13.67 -11.51 -3.59
CA ARG A 146 -12.42 -12.09 -3.09
C ARG A 146 -11.66 -12.86 -4.17
N GLU A 147 -12.36 -13.66 -4.98
CA GLU A 147 -11.76 -14.39 -6.09
C GLU A 147 -11.17 -13.45 -7.15
N ILE A 148 -11.94 -12.42 -7.58
CA ILE A 148 -11.47 -11.43 -8.54
C ILE A 148 -10.28 -10.64 -7.99
N ALA A 149 -10.33 -10.21 -6.73
CA ALA A 149 -9.21 -9.52 -6.09
C ALA A 149 -7.95 -10.40 -6.00
N HIS A 150 -8.12 -11.70 -5.71
CA HIS A 150 -7.02 -12.65 -5.72
C HIS A 150 -6.40 -12.79 -7.12
N LEU A 151 -7.22 -12.93 -8.17
CA LEU A 151 -6.74 -12.99 -9.55
C LEU A 151 -5.93 -11.74 -9.92
N LEU A 152 -6.45 -10.54 -9.63
CA LEU A 152 -5.72 -9.28 -9.85
C LEU A 152 -4.40 -9.21 -9.07
N LEU A 153 -4.37 -9.73 -7.84
CA LEU A 153 -3.16 -9.75 -7.03
C LEU A 153 -2.08 -10.67 -7.62
N GLU A 154 -2.47 -11.84 -8.15
CA GLU A 154 -1.53 -12.75 -8.81
C GLU A 154 -0.99 -12.14 -10.12
N GLU A 155 -1.79 -11.37 -10.86
CA GLU A 155 -1.33 -10.57 -12.00
C GLU A 155 -0.23 -9.58 -11.58
N MET A 156 -0.46 -8.78 -10.52
CA MET A 156 0.52 -7.81 -10.03
C MET A 156 1.82 -8.46 -9.55
N LYS A 157 1.73 -9.59 -8.83
CA LYS A 157 2.90 -10.33 -8.37
C LYS A 157 3.74 -10.85 -9.54
N ALA A 158 3.10 -11.41 -10.56
CA ALA A 158 3.80 -11.93 -11.73
C ALA A 158 4.54 -10.83 -12.49
N PHE A 159 3.90 -9.66 -12.68
CA PHE A 159 4.57 -8.50 -13.28
C PHE A 159 5.81 -8.08 -12.48
N LYS A 160 5.70 -8.00 -11.16
CA LYS A 160 6.84 -7.64 -10.29
C LYS A 160 7.99 -8.65 -10.32
N ALA A 161 7.68 -9.92 -10.50
CA ALA A 161 8.67 -11.00 -10.50
C ALA A 161 9.60 -10.97 -11.72
N SER A 162 9.12 -10.51 -12.88
CA SER A 162 9.90 -10.48 -14.11
C SER A 162 10.61 -9.14 -14.32
N SER A 163 11.89 -9.20 -14.71
CA SER A 163 12.69 -8.01 -15.02
C SER A 163 12.20 -7.26 -16.25
N ILE A 164 11.57 -7.96 -17.21
CA ILE A 164 11.07 -7.35 -18.46
C ILE A 164 10.07 -6.23 -18.18
N PHE A 165 9.21 -6.41 -17.17
CA PHE A 165 8.18 -5.43 -16.85
C PHE A 165 8.69 -4.25 -16.00
N LYS A 166 9.98 -4.23 -15.67
CA LYS A 166 10.64 -3.08 -15.02
C LYS A 166 11.15 -2.06 -16.03
N GLU A 167 11.32 -2.46 -17.29
CA GLU A 167 11.67 -1.57 -18.40
C GLU A 167 10.48 -0.67 -18.76
N ASP A 168 10.74 0.48 -19.40
CA ASP A 168 9.69 1.49 -19.66
C ASP A 168 8.54 0.95 -20.52
N ILE A 169 8.84 0.15 -21.54
CA ILE A 169 7.83 -0.52 -22.38
C ILE A 169 7.02 -1.52 -21.55
N GLY A 170 7.70 -2.30 -20.71
CA GLY A 170 7.09 -3.27 -19.82
C GLY A 170 6.17 -2.63 -18.78
N LYS A 171 6.58 -1.50 -18.19
CA LYS A 171 5.78 -0.70 -17.25
C LYS A 171 4.52 -0.14 -17.90
N LYS A 172 4.61 0.39 -19.13
CA LYS A 172 3.46 0.90 -19.89
C LYS A 172 2.43 -0.20 -20.14
N TYR A 173 2.90 -1.39 -20.54
CA TYR A 173 2.01 -2.54 -20.72
C TYR A 173 1.37 -2.99 -19.41
N GLN A 174 2.16 -3.13 -18.33
CA GLN A 174 1.64 -3.46 -17.02
C GLN A 174 0.53 -2.48 -16.59
N GLN A 175 0.77 -1.18 -16.76
CA GLN A 175 -0.21 -0.15 -16.42
C GLN A 175 -1.51 -0.33 -17.23
N ALA A 176 -1.41 -0.43 -18.56
CA ALA A 176 -2.58 -0.60 -19.44
C ALA A 176 -3.39 -1.87 -19.10
N VAL A 177 -2.70 -2.97 -18.83
CA VAL A 177 -3.33 -4.24 -18.44
C VAL A 177 -4.05 -4.11 -17.11
N LEU A 178 -3.36 -3.61 -16.07
CA LEU A 178 -3.94 -3.52 -14.73
C LEU A 178 -5.14 -2.57 -14.71
N GLU A 179 -5.05 -1.42 -15.40
CA GLU A 179 -6.17 -0.49 -15.55
C GLU A 179 -7.36 -1.15 -16.26
N GLY A 180 -7.11 -1.85 -17.38
CA GLY A 180 -8.15 -2.56 -18.10
C GLY A 180 -8.79 -3.69 -17.30
N PHE A 181 -8.00 -4.48 -16.56
CA PHE A 181 -8.51 -5.54 -15.69
C PHE A 181 -9.29 -4.98 -14.51
N MET A 182 -8.82 -3.89 -13.88
CA MET A 182 -9.56 -3.24 -12.80
C MET A 182 -10.91 -2.69 -13.29
N GLN A 183 -10.96 -2.14 -14.50
CA GLN A 183 -12.21 -1.68 -15.11
C GLN A 183 -13.16 -2.86 -15.39
N ALA A 184 -12.66 -3.94 -16.00
CA ALA A 184 -13.45 -5.14 -16.25
C ALA A 184 -14.00 -5.75 -14.94
N ALA A 185 -13.18 -5.82 -13.89
CA ALA A 185 -13.59 -6.28 -12.56
C ALA A 185 -14.77 -5.45 -12.02
N ARG A 186 -14.69 -4.12 -12.09
CA ARG A 186 -15.76 -3.22 -11.65
C ARG A 186 -17.06 -3.47 -12.41
N GLU A 187 -17.00 -3.62 -13.72
CA GLU A 187 -18.18 -3.86 -14.56
C GLU A 187 -18.87 -5.20 -14.27
N ILE A 188 -18.07 -6.24 -14.04
CA ILE A 188 -18.58 -7.58 -13.73
C ILE A 188 -19.20 -7.62 -12.35
N LEU A 189 -18.54 -7.02 -11.37
CA LEU A 189 -19.07 -6.91 -10.00
C LEU A 189 -20.37 -6.10 -9.98
N ALA A 190 -20.45 -4.99 -10.73
CA ALA A 190 -21.67 -4.19 -10.84
C ALA A 190 -22.85 -4.94 -11.47
N LYS A 191 -22.58 -5.95 -12.32
CA LYS A 191 -23.60 -6.80 -12.96
C LYS A 191 -23.88 -8.09 -12.19
N ASN A 192 -23.33 -8.27 -10.98
CA ASN A 192 -23.37 -9.53 -10.22
C ASN A 192 -22.87 -10.74 -11.03
N GLY A 193 -21.87 -10.53 -11.90
CA GLY A 193 -21.24 -11.59 -12.65
C GLY A 193 -20.36 -12.48 -11.78
N THR A 194 -19.67 -13.43 -12.41
CA THR A 194 -18.84 -14.45 -11.75
C THR A 194 -17.35 -14.23 -12.01
N ALA A 195 -16.49 -14.91 -11.26
CA ALA A 195 -15.06 -14.92 -11.53
C ALA A 195 -14.73 -15.46 -12.94
N LYS A 196 -15.54 -16.37 -13.50
CA LYS A 196 -15.37 -16.87 -14.87
C LYS A 196 -15.68 -15.80 -15.93
N ASP A 197 -16.67 -14.96 -15.67
CA ASP A 197 -16.96 -13.82 -16.55
C ASP A 197 -15.79 -12.84 -16.56
N PHE A 198 -15.18 -12.61 -15.39
CA PHE A 198 -13.94 -11.85 -15.27
C PHE A 198 -12.79 -12.48 -16.03
N GLU A 199 -12.59 -13.77 -15.87
CA GLU A 199 -11.55 -14.49 -16.60
C GLU A 199 -11.69 -14.40 -18.13
N THR A 200 -12.92 -14.33 -18.62
CA THR A 200 -13.23 -14.15 -20.05
C THR A 200 -12.95 -12.71 -20.48
N ALA A 201 -13.43 -11.73 -19.69
CA ALA A 201 -13.21 -10.31 -19.95
C ALA A 201 -11.71 -9.91 -19.93
N GLN A 202 -10.88 -10.62 -19.17
CA GLN A 202 -9.42 -10.44 -19.21
C GLN A 202 -8.86 -10.67 -20.62
N TYR A 203 -9.32 -11.68 -21.35
CA TYR A 203 -8.86 -11.91 -22.73
C TYR A 203 -9.31 -10.78 -23.67
N ASP A 204 -10.54 -10.29 -23.51
CA ASP A 204 -11.05 -9.17 -24.30
C ASP A 204 -10.25 -7.89 -24.06
N VAL A 205 -9.79 -7.67 -22.83
CA VAL A 205 -8.89 -6.56 -22.48
C VAL A 205 -7.52 -6.76 -23.12
N LEU A 206 -6.91 -7.94 -22.98
CA LEU A 206 -5.58 -8.22 -23.52
C LEU A 206 -5.53 -8.07 -25.05
N ASN A 207 -6.58 -8.51 -25.75
CA ASN A 207 -6.67 -8.37 -27.20
C ASN A 207 -6.78 -6.92 -27.70
N LYS A 208 -7.13 -5.97 -26.82
CA LYS A 208 -7.21 -4.53 -27.15
C LYS A 208 -5.93 -3.77 -26.85
N ILE A 209 -5.03 -4.35 -26.06
CA ILE A 209 -3.79 -3.69 -25.64
C ILE A 209 -2.71 -3.94 -26.67
N PRO A 210 -2.01 -2.90 -27.17
CA PRO A 210 -0.85 -3.08 -28.04
C PRO A 210 0.22 -3.93 -27.35
N ILE A 211 0.55 -5.08 -27.97
CA ILE A 211 1.43 -6.09 -27.37
C ILE A 211 2.79 -6.20 -28.08
N ASP A 212 2.90 -5.74 -29.33
CA ASP A 212 4.06 -5.95 -30.19
C ASP A 212 5.34 -5.39 -29.57
N ASP A 213 5.30 -4.20 -28.95
CA ASP A 213 6.47 -3.58 -28.32
C ASP A 213 7.03 -4.42 -27.17
N VAL A 214 6.15 -4.99 -26.33
CA VAL A 214 6.55 -5.85 -25.21
C VAL A 214 7.03 -7.20 -25.73
N ALA A 215 6.36 -7.75 -26.74
CA ALA A 215 6.77 -9.00 -27.35
C ALA A 215 8.17 -8.87 -27.96
N ASN A 216 8.43 -7.78 -28.69
CA ASN A 216 9.75 -7.46 -29.23
C ASN A 216 10.79 -7.23 -28.12
N LEU A 217 10.41 -6.59 -27.01
CA LEU A 217 11.29 -6.49 -25.84
C LEU A 217 11.66 -7.87 -25.29
N ILE A 218 10.70 -8.77 -25.11
CA ILE A 218 10.93 -10.15 -24.65
C ILE A 218 11.90 -10.87 -25.60
N ILE A 219 11.70 -10.73 -26.91
CA ILE A 219 12.58 -11.33 -27.93
C ILE A 219 13.98 -10.73 -27.87
N ALA A 220 14.10 -9.41 -27.68
CA ALA A 220 15.40 -8.73 -27.64
C ALA A 220 16.27 -9.17 -26.46
N TYR A 221 15.67 -9.50 -25.32
CA TYR A 221 16.42 -10.09 -24.20
C TYR A 221 16.94 -11.50 -24.53
N ASN A 222 16.18 -12.30 -25.29
CA ASN A 222 16.50 -13.66 -25.73
C ASN A 222 17.18 -14.57 -24.68
N ASP A 223 16.78 -14.46 -23.40
CA ASP A 223 17.36 -15.25 -22.31
C ASP A 223 16.36 -16.28 -21.80
N TYR A 224 16.65 -17.57 -22.03
CA TYR A 224 15.83 -18.69 -21.59
C TYR A 224 15.51 -18.67 -20.08
N ARG A 225 16.37 -18.07 -19.24
CA ARG A 225 16.15 -17.95 -17.80
C ARG A 225 14.99 -17.04 -17.49
N ILE A 226 14.78 -16.01 -18.31
CA ILE A 226 13.64 -15.10 -18.17
C ILE A 226 12.34 -15.83 -18.53
N TRP A 227 12.35 -16.65 -19.58
CA TRP A 227 11.22 -17.50 -19.93
C TRP A 227 10.90 -18.50 -18.83
N GLN A 228 11.92 -19.17 -18.29
CA GLN A 228 11.76 -20.14 -17.20
C GLN A 228 11.29 -19.50 -15.89
N ALA A 229 11.73 -18.28 -15.60
CA ALA A 229 11.30 -17.55 -14.41
C ALA A 229 9.88 -16.98 -14.55
N ALA A 230 9.47 -16.64 -15.78
CA ALA A 230 8.16 -16.06 -16.06
C ALA A 230 7.06 -17.10 -16.30
N LEU A 231 7.39 -18.34 -16.69
CA LEU A 231 6.43 -19.37 -17.07
C LEU A 231 6.67 -20.71 -16.35
N PRO A 232 5.61 -21.47 -16.00
CA PRO A 232 4.19 -21.09 -16.09
C PRO A 232 3.84 -19.98 -15.09
N SER A 233 2.94 -19.08 -15.47
CA SER A 233 2.52 -17.98 -14.60
C SER A 233 1.07 -18.17 -14.18
N LYS A 234 0.71 -17.66 -13.00
CA LYS A 234 -0.71 -17.46 -12.69
C LYS A 234 -1.29 -16.20 -13.34
N SER A 235 -0.44 -15.39 -13.98
CA SER A 235 -0.84 -14.18 -14.69
C SER A 235 -1.12 -14.47 -16.15
N LYS A 236 -2.36 -14.22 -16.57
CA LYS A 236 -2.74 -14.34 -17.98
C LYS A 236 -2.04 -13.29 -18.83
N ALA A 237 -1.82 -12.09 -18.30
CA ALA A 237 -1.18 -11.03 -19.05
C ALA A 237 0.30 -11.30 -19.35
N VAL A 238 1.01 -11.90 -18.39
CA VAL A 238 2.39 -12.36 -18.59
C VAL A 238 2.42 -13.51 -19.58
N GLU A 239 1.57 -14.53 -19.42
CA GLU A 239 1.52 -15.64 -20.38
C GLU A 239 1.17 -15.18 -21.80
N PHE A 240 0.24 -14.24 -21.94
CA PHE A 240 -0.15 -13.66 -23.22
C PHE A 240 1.01 -12.94 -23.91
N ALA A 241 1.80 -12.15 -23.17
CA ALA A 241 2.96 -11.46 -23.71
C ALA A 241 4.04 -12.43 -24.21
N PHE A 242 4.39 -13.43 -23.40
CA PHE A 242 5.39 -14.42 -23.77
C PHE A 242 4.92 -15.35 -24.91
N LYS A 243 3.64 -15.73 -24.93
CA LYS A 243 3.05 -16.49 -26.04
C LYS A 243 3.09 -15.69 -27.35
N THR A 244 2.81 -14.39 -27.29
CA THR A 244 2.91 -13.51 -28.46
C THR A 244 4.35 -13.40 -28.95
N ALA A 245 5.31 -13.20 -28.04
CA ALA A 245 6.74 -13.20 -28.38
C ALA A 245 7.17 -14.51 -29.04
N LEU A 246 6.73 -15.67 -28.53
CA LEU A 246 7.03 -16.97 -29.11
C LEU A 246 6.44 -17.12 -30.52
N ASN A 247 5.20 -16.67 -30.73
CA ASN A 247 4.56 -16.69 -32.04
C ASN A 247 5.33 -15.84 -33.05
N LEU A 248 5.81 -14.65 -32.65
CA LEU A 248 6.64 -13.81 -33.50
C LEU A 248 7.99 -14.48 -33.83
N ILE A 249 8.66 -15.10 -32.87
CA ILE A 249 9.90 -15.88 -33.12
C ILE A 249 9.65 -16.97 -34.15
N CYS A 250 8.56 -17.74 -34.01
CA CYS A 250 8.21 -18.80 -34.95
C CYS A 250 7.88 -18.30 -36.38
N GLN A 251 7.54 -17.02 -36.53
CA GLN A 251 7.26 -16.39 -37.82
C GLN A 251 8.51 -15.77 -38.48
N ILE A 252 9.56 -15.51 -37.70
CA ILE A 252 10.86 -15.07 -38.20
C ILE A 252 11.56 -16.29 -38.81
N LYS A 253 11.51 -16.40 -40.15
CA LYS A 253 12.26 -17.37 -40.94
C LYS A 253 13.64 -16.89 -41.28
#